data_AF-A0A9C7Q1K4-F1
#
_entry.id   AF-A0A9C7Q1K4-F1
#
_cell.length_a   1.000
_cell.length_b   1.000
_cell.length_c   1.000
_cell.angle_alpha   90.00
_cell.angle_beta   90.00
_cell.angle_gamma   90.00
#
_symmetry.space_group_name_H-M   'P 1'
#
loop_
_entity.id
_entity.type
_entity.pdbx_description
1 polymer ?
#
loop_
_entity_poly.entity_id
_entity_poly.type
_entity_poly.pdbx_seq_one_letter_code
_entity_poly.pdbx_strand_id
1 'polypeptide(L)'
;MPGVIEAVCGGLAIGFSVAVNAVLLGRVTGISGIVGGILARQSGLRWRLSFLGGLAGGGWILRKFLPNTVPIVSGTVSTLRLAAAGLLVGFGTRLGSGCTSGHGVCGLGRLSKRSLVNVLVFMASGALTAILTGSVSAYGAGSVVTKDLFTPDKNLLKSFVSFTTPAIMSLLGIVGASFALDANVSKKVHDFASPIIGSATGYLFAIGLGVAGMTNPVQVVRFLDFTKPYWNPSLAFVMGSALIVSLSAFSFLRKRKNQPLLSSQCYIPCVAEIDKNLIIGGALFGAGWGLGGFCPGPMLVSFFSRPEEQANQVVTGAMLIGAFLYQQMEKSRETSHDTAKGEDTRRETSRLNESENTSERVTSNGYSVQKVDSVFNEEDG
;
A
#
# COMPACT_ATOMS: atom_id res chain seq x y z
N MET A 1 -18.66 -13.05 21.18
CA MET A 1 -18.58 -12.86 19.71
C MET A 1 -17.56 -13.85 19.18
N PRO A 2 -17.95 -14.83 18.35
CA PRO A 2 -16.98 -15.73 17.73
C PRO A 2 -16.03 -14.91 16.83
N GLY A 3 -14.72 -15.15 16.91
CA GLY A 3 -13.73 -14.58 15.98
C GLY A 3 -12.91 -13.37 16.47
N VAL A 4 -13.17 -12.81 17.66
CA VAL A 4 -12.43 -11.61 18.13
C VAL A 4 -10.98 -11.94 18.48
N ILE A 5 -10.72 -13.10 19.09
CA ILE A 5 -9.37 -13.52 19.48
C ILE A 5 -8.52 -13.70 18.22
N GLU A 6 -9.07 -14.36 17.21
CA GLU A 6 -8.45 -14.61 15.92
C GLU A 6 -8.19 -13.29 15.17
N ALA A 7 -9.15 -12.36 15.20
CA ALA A 7 -8.99 -11.02 14.66
C ALA A 7 -7.82 -10.27 15.33
N VAL A 8 -7.75 -10.29 16.66
CA VAL A 8 -6.66 -9.66 17.41
C VAL A 8 -5.32 -10.32 17.10
N CYS A 9 -5.23 -11.66 17.14
CA CYS A 9 -4.02 -12.42 16.84
C CYS A 9 -3.53 -12.18 15.41
N GLY A 10 -4.43 -12.21 14.42
CA GLY A 10 -4.11 -11.93 13.03
C GLY A 10 -3.64 -10.48 12.83
N GLY A 11 -4.31 -9.51 13.47
CA GLY A 11 -3.90 -8.11 13.45
C GLY A 11 -2.53 -7.86 14.12
N LEU A 12 -2.22 -8.55 15.23
CA LEU A 12 -0.90 -8.49 15.85
C LEU A 12 0.19 -9.04 14.91
N ALA A 13 -0.05 -10.15 14.22
CA ALA A 13 0.89 -10.71 13.24
C ALA A 13 1.12 -9.76 12.04
N ILE A 14 0.05 -9.16 11.52
CA ILE A 14 0.11 -8.14 10.46
C ILE A 14 0.93 -6.93 10.94
N GLY A 15 0.62 -6.42 12.13
CA GLY A 15 1.31 -5.29 12.74
C GLY A 15 2.79 -5.58 13.00
N PHE A 16 3.13 -6.78 13.45
CA PHE A 16 4.52 -7.21 13.65
C PHE A 16 5.29 -7.31 12.33
N SER A 17 4.69 -7.89 11.28
CA SER A 17 5.28 -7.93 9.93
C SER A 17 5.56 -6.54 9.37
N VAL A 18 4.65 -5.59 9.58
CA VAL A 18 4.82 -4.17 9.22
C VAL A 18 5.93 -3.53 10.05
N ALA A 19 5.93 -3.73 11.37
CA ALA A 19 6.89 -3.17 12.29
C ALA A 19 8.33 -3.60 11.97
N VAL A 20 8.55 -4.90 11.72
CA VAL A 20 9.87 -5.44 11.36
C VAL A 20 10.37 -4.82 10.06
N ASN A 21 9.54 -4.71 9.02
CA ASN A 21 9.93 -4.08 7.76
C ASN A 21 10.25 -2.60 7.92
N ALA A 22 9.48 -1.88 8.75
CA ALA A 22 9.74 -0.48 9.03
C ALA A 22 11.05 -0.30 9.80
N VAL A 23 11.27 -1.08 10.86
CA VAL A 23 12.43 -0.95 11.76
C VAL A 23 13.73 -1.42 11.10
N LEU A 24 13.71 -2.56 10.41
CA LEU A 24 14.92 -3.12 9.79
C LEU A 24 15.24 -2.43 8.46
N LEU A 25 14.26 -2.32 7.57
CA LEU A 25 14.50 -1.89 6.19
C LEU A 25 14.12 -0.43 5.93
N GLY A 26 13.46 0.26 6.86
CA GLY A 26 12.98 1.63 6.65
C GLY A 26 11.89 1.73 5.58
N ARG A 27 11.14 0.64 5.35
CA ARG A 27 10.19 0.54 4.24
C ARG A 27 8.77 0.34 4.73
N VAL A 28 7.84 0.94 4.00
CA VAL A 28 6.39 0.86 4.28
C VAL A 28 5.80 -0.38 3.60
N THR A 29 5.17 -1.25 4.39
CA THR A 29 4.57 -2.50 3.90
C THR A 29 3.12 -2.28 3.46
N GLY A 30 2.95 -1.68 2.28
CA GLY A 30 1.65 -1.54 1.61
C GLY A 30 1.58 -2.41 0.36
N ILE A 31 0.62 -3.33 0.29
CA ILE A 31 0.56 -4.33 -0.81
C ILE A 31 0.39 -3.66 -2.18
N SER A 32 -0.51 -2.68 -2.29
CA SER A 32 -0.64 -1.88 -3.52
C SER A 32 0.63 -1.10 -3.87
N GLY A 33 1.47 -0.74 -2.89
CA GLY A 33 2.77 -0.09 -3.12
C GLY A 33 3.91 -1.07 -3.45
N ILE A 34 3.77 -2.35 -3.06
CA ILE A 34 4.70 -3.42 -3.43
C ILE A 34 4.43 -3.86 -4.86
N VAL A 35 3.19 -4.25 -5.19
CA VAL A 35 2.75 -4.50 -6.57
C VAL A 35 3.01 -3.25 -7.41
N GLY A 36 2.59 -2.11 -6.84
CA GLY A 36 3.18 -0.78 -6.92
C GLY A 36 4.48 -0.62 -7.73
N GLY A 37 5.55 -0.69 -6.95
CA GLY A 37 6.90 -0.50 -7.43
C GLY A 37 7.45 -1.66 -8.25
N ILE A 38 6.80 -2.83 -8.27
CA ILE A 38 7.17 -3.89 -9.22
C ILE A 38 6.80 -3.48 -10.64
N LEU A 39 5.55 -3.05 -10.87
CA LEU A 39 5.12 -2.61 -12.20
C LEU A 39 5.89 -1.36 -12.65
N ALA A 40 6.12 -0.42 -11.74
CA ALA A 40 6.88 0.81 -12.02
C ALA A 40 8.41 0.64 -11.95
N ARG A 41 8.93 -0.60 -11.81
CA ARG A 41 10.37 -0.93 -11.70
C ARG A 41 11.17 -0.04 -10.73
N GLN A 42 10.59 0.27 -9.59
CA GLN A 42 11.21 1.10 -8.55
C GLN A 42 12.32 0.34 -7.80
N SER A 43 13.20 1.08 -7.12
CA SER A 43 14.33 0.55 -6.35
C SER A 43 13.91 -0.51 -5.31
N GLY A 44 14.76 -1.52 -5.09
CA GLY A 44 14.50 -2.56 -4.10
C GLY A 44 13.53 -3.66 -4.55
N LEU A 45 13.52 -3.98 -5.84
CA LEU A 45 12.68 -5.03 -6.46
C LEU A 45 12.84 -6.41 -5.80
N ARG A 46 14.07 -6.79 -5.43
CA ARG A 46 14.37 -8.10 -4.80
C ARG A 46 13.57 -8.33 -3.52
N TRP A 47 13.49 -7.31 -2.66
CA TRP A 47 12.63 -7.34 -1.49
C TRP A 47 11.16 -7.44 -1.91
N ARG A 48 10.64 -6.52 -2.72
CA ARG A 48 9.21 -6.55 -3.12
C ARG A 48 8.75 -7.91 -3.66
N LEU A 49 9.58 -8.56 -4.49
CA LEU A 49 9.31 -9.91 -5.00
C LEU A 49 9.36 -10.96 -3.90
N SER A 50 10.35 -10.92 -3.02
CA SER A 50 10.42 -11.83 -1.87
C SER A 50 9.21 -11.68 -0.93
N PHE A 51 8.66 -10.47 -0.74
CA PHE A 51 7.41 -10.28 0.01
C PHE A 51 6.27 -11.09 -0.60
N LEU A 52 6.08 -10.90 -1.92
CA LEU A 52 4.99 -11.54 -2.64
C LEU A 52 5.19 -13.05 -2.70
N GLY A 53 6.45 -13.51 -2.78
CA GLY A 53 6.79 -14.93 -2.65
C GLY A 53 6.42 -15.48 -1.28
N GLY A 54 6.74 -14.75 -0.20
CA GLY A 54 6.31 -15.09 1.16
C GLY A 54 4.78 -15.09 1.31
N LEU A 55 4.10 -14.10 0.74
CA LEU A 55 2.65 -13.98 0.74
C LEU A 55 1.99 -15.15 0.00
N ALA A 56 2.54 -15.54 -1.15
CA ALA A 56 2.09 -16.69 -1.93
C ALA A 56 2.32 -18.01 -1.18
N GLY A 57 3.50 -18.18 -0.58
CA GLY A 57 3.82 -19.35 0.25
C GLY A 57 2.89 -19.46 1.47
N GLY A 58 2.58 -18.35 2.12
CA GLY A 58 1.61 -18.30 3.21
C GLY A 58 0.20 -18.64 2.75
N GLY A 59 -0.24 -18.13 1.59
CA GLY A 59 -1.51 -18.52 0.97
C GLY A 59 -1.59 -20.02 0.67
N TRP A 60 -0.52 -20.61 0.14
CA TRP A 60 -0.47 -22.05 -0.11
C TRP A 60 -0.55 -22.88 1.19
N ILE A 61 0.15 -22.46 2.25
CA ILE A 61 0.08 -23.07 3.58
C ILE A 61 -1.32 -22.97 4.17
N LEU A 62 -1.98 -21.81 4.06
CA LEU A 62 -3.37 -21.62 4.49
C LEU A 62 -4.31 -22.59 3.75
N ARG A 63 -4.15 -22.76 2.43
CA ARG A 63 -4.97 -23.71 1.66
C ARG A 63 -4.80 -25.15 2.17
N LYS A 64 -3.56 -25.57 2.42
CA LYS A 64 -3.24 -26.95 2.79
C LYS A 64 -3.63 -27.30 4.22
N PHE A 65 -3.34 -26.42 5.17
CA PHE A 65 -3.48 -26.72 6.61
C PHE A 65 -4.68 -26.03 7.26
N LEU A 66 -5.16 -24.93 6.71
CA LEU A 66 -6.26 -24.14 7.26
C LEU A 66 -7.33 -23.83 6.18
N PRO A 67 -7.88 -24.85 5.49
CA PRO A 67 -8.72 -24.65 4.29
C PRO A 67 -9.99 -23.82 4.56
N ASN A 68 -10.46 -23.78 5.82
CA ASN A 68 -11.61 -23.01 6.27
C ASN A 68 -11.35 -21.49 6.34
N THR A 69 -10.08 -21.07 6.42
CA THR A 69 -9.72 -19.64 6.46
C THR A 69 -9.82 -18.97 5.09
N VAL A 70 -9.84 -19.74 4.02
CA VAL A 70 -10.00 -19.22 2.65
C VAL A 70 -11.29 -19.84 2.10
N PRO A 71 -12.44 -19.18 2.20
CA PRO A 71 -13.68 -19.77 1.71
C PRO A 71 -13.73 -19.77 0.18
N ILE A 72 -14.45 -20.74 -0.37
CA ILE A 72 -14.80 -20.79 -1.79
C ILE A 72 -15.93 -19.78 -2.02
N VAL A 73 -15.74 -18.87 -2.97
CA VAL A 73 -16.69 -17.77 -3.28
C VAL A 73 -17.51 -18.10 -4.55
N SER A 74 -17.49 -19.36 -4.98
CA SER A 74 -18.14 -19.80 -6.22
C SER A 74 -19.67 -19.65 -6.19
N GLY A 75 -20.22 -19.06 -7.26
CA GLY A 75 -21.62 -19.24 -7.67
C GLY A 75 -22.66 -18.23 -7.19
N THR A 76 -22.36 -17.32 -6.24
CA THR A 76 -23.37 -16.40 -5.68
C THR A 76 -23.31 -14.98 -6.24
N VAL A 77 -22.12 -14.51 -6.68
CA VAL A 77 -21.92 -13.11 -7.11
C VAL A 77 -21.65 -13.02 -8.60
N SER A 78 -22.29 -12.05 -9.27
CA SER A 78 -22.10 -11.82 -10.70
C SER A 78 -20.63 -11.49 -11.05
N THR A 79 -20.12 -12.12 -12.10
CA THR A 79 -18.76 -11.89 -12.61
C THR A 79 -18.50 -10.40 -12.90
N LEU A 80 -19.50 -9.70 -13.42
CA LEU A 80 -19.41 -8.27 -13.70
C LEU A 80 -19.17 -7.44 -12.43
N ARG A 81 -19.84 -7.78 -11.33
CA ARG A 81 -19.63 -7.10 -10.04
C ARG A 81 -18.21 -7.33 -9.52
N LEU A 82 -17.72 -8.56 -9.63
CA LEU A 82 -16.36 -8.92 -9.24
C LEU A 82 -15.30 -8.21 -10.09
N ALA A 83 -15.50 -8.16 -11.40
CA ALA A 83 -14.63 -7.44 -12.32
C ALA A 83 -14.64 -5.93 -12.01
N ALA A 84 -15.81 -5.31 -11.85
CA ALA A 84 -15.93 -3.90 -11.50
C ALA A 84 -15.26 -3.58 -10.16
N ALA A 85 -15.47 -4.42 -9.14
CA ALA A 85 -14.84 -4.28 -7.83
C ALA A 85 -13.31 -4.33 -7.94
N GLY A 86 -12.77 -5.34 -8.62
CA GLY A 86 -11.33 -5.47 -8.84
C GLY A 86 -10.74 -4.27 -9.57
N LEU A 87 -11.36 -3.83 -10.67
CA LEU A 87 -10.89 -2.71 -11.48
C LEU A 87 -10.87 -1.40 -10.69
N LEU A 88 -11.94 -1.11 -9.95
CA LEU A 88 -12.04 0.05 -9.05
C LEU A 88 -10.98 0.03 -7.94
N VAL A 89 -10.76 -1.12 -7.31
CA VAL A 89 -9.73 -1.30 -6.27
C VAL A 89 -8.33 -1.09 -6.87
N GLY A 90 -8.05 -1.71 -8.01
CA GLY A 90 -6.75 -1.63 -8.69
C GLY A 90 -6.41 -0.20 -9.10
N PHE A 91 -7.34 0.47 -9.77
CA PHE A 91 -7.19 1.85 -10.21
C PHE A 91 -7.14 2.82 -9.02
N GLY A 92 -8.10 2.72 -8.10
CA GLY A 92 -8.21 3.61 -6.93
C GLY A 92 -7.01 3.54 -6.00
N THR A 93 -6.47 2.34 -5.74
CA THR A 93 -5.26 2.21 -4.89
C THR A 93 -4.00 2.78 -5.51
N ARG A 94 -3.94 2.88 -6.85
CA ARG A 94 -2.84 3.56 -7.54
C ARG A 94 -3.01 5.07 -7.54
N LEU A 95 -4.19 5.56 -7.90
CA LEU A 95 -4.52 6.99 -7.86
C LEU A 95 -4.35 7.57 -6.44
N GLY A 96 -4.78 6.83 -5.42
CA GLY A 96 -4.67 7.24 -4.02
C GLY A 96 -3.29 6.98 -3.39
N SER A 97 -2.31 6.48 -4.14
CA SER A 97 -0.96 6.12 -3.66
C SER A 97 -0.91 5.12 -2.48
N GLY A 98 -1.94 4.30 -2.30
CA GLY A 98 -1.93 3.26 -1.26
C GLY A 98 -3.25 2.52 -1.07
N CYS A 99 -3.26 1.64 -0.06
CA CYS A 99 -4.38 0.77 0.33
C CYS A 99 -4.51 0.74 1.87
N THR A 100 -5.43 -0.08 2.41
CA THR A 100 -5.66 -0.26 3.85
C THR A 100 -4.40 -0.59 4.66
N SER A 101 -3.51 -1.45 4.18
CA SER A 101 -2.25 -1.75 4.90
C SER A 101 -1.23 -0.60 4.83
N GLY A 102 -1.22 0.15 3.73
CA GLY A 102 -0.32 1.30 3.54
C GLY A 102 -0.75 2.56 4.30
N HIS A 103 -2.00 3.01 4.10
CA HIS A 103 -2.54 4.21 4.76
C HIS A 103 -3.18 3.90 6.11
N GLY A 104 -3.90 2.79 6.24
CA GLY A 104 -4.46 2.37 7.51
C GLY A 104 -3.37 1.98 8.49
N VAL A 105 -2.75 0.81 8.32
CA VAL A 105 -1.79 0.30 9.32
C VAL A 105 -0.52 1.17 9.39
N CYS A 106 0.22 1.31 8.28
CA CYS A 106 1.49 2.04 8.31
C CYS A 106 1.30 3.57 8.36
N GLY A 107 0.25 4.10 7.75
CA GLY A 107 0.02 5.55 7.64
C GLY A 107 -0.50 6.16 8.94
N LEU A 108 -1.50 5.53 9.58
CA LEU A 108 -1.97 5.93 10.91
C LEU A 108 -0.92 5.63 11.98
N GLY A 109 -0.16 4.53 11.86
CA GLY A 109 0.98 4.23 12.72
C GLY A 109 2.05 5.33 12.74
N ARG A 110 2.18 6.09 11.65
CA ARG A 110 3.06 7.26 11.56
C ARG A 110 2.41 8.57 12.04
N LEU A 111 1.13 8.56 12.41
CA LEU A 111 0.31 9.74 12.72
C LEU A 111 0.20 10.73 11.54
N SER A 112 0.11 10.20 10.31
CA SER A 112 -0.03 11.03 9.10
C SER A 112 -1.45 11.54 8.91
N LYS A 113 -1.64 12.87 8.90
CA LYS A 113 -2.93 13.51 8.58
C LYS A 113 -3.48 13.07 7.22
N ARG A 114 -2.62 13.02 6.19
CA ARG A 114 -2.95 12.52 4.84
C ARG A 114 -3.57 11.13 4.89
N SER A 115 -2.92 10.22 5.63
CA SER A 115 -3.42 8.84 5.74
C SER A 115 -4.72 8.75 6.51
N LEU A 116 -4.91 9.56 7.56
CA LEU A 116 -6.18 9.63 8.28
C LEU A 116 -7.33 10.06 7.36
N VAL A 117 -7.14 11.13 6.59
CA VAL A 117 -8.14 11.61 5.64
C VAL A 117 -8.48 10.52 4.61
N ASN A 118 -7.47 9.88 4.03
CA ASN A 118 -7.71 8.81 3.07
C ASN A 118 -8.49 7.63 3.68
N VAL A 119 -8.17 7.24 4.92
CA VAL A 119 -8.89 6.18 5.65
C VAL A 119 -10.35 6.53 5.86
N LEU A 120 -10.65 7.76 6.26
CA LEU A 120 -12.03 8.21 6.43
C LEU A 120 -12.78 8.19 5.10
N VAL A 121 -12.15 8.67 4.02
CA VAL A 121 -12.76 8.72 2.69
C VAL A 121 -13.08 7.31 2.17
N PHE A 122 -12.12 6.38 2.18
CA PHE A 122 -12.37 5.05 1.66
C PHE A 122 -13.31 4.24 2.56
N MET A 123 -13.30 4.45 3.88
CA MET A 123 -14.25 3.79 4.79
C MET A 123 -15.68 4.28 4.54
N ALA A 124 -15.87 5.60 4.42
CA ALA A 124 -17.17 6.19 4.11
C ALA A 124 -17.69 5.72 2.74
N SER A 125 -16.84 5.77 1.70
CA SER A 125 -17.22 5.31 0.37
C SER A 125 -17.51 3.81 0.34
N GLY A 126 -16.73 2.99 1.05
CA GLY A 126 -16.94 1.55 1.10
C GLY A 126 -18.22 1.16 1.84
N ALA A 127 -18.50 1.80 2.97
CA ALA A 127 -19.76 1.63 3.69
C ALA A 127 -20.95 2.02 2.79
N LEU A 128 -20.88 3.21 2.17
CA LEU A 128 -21.93 3.69 1.28
C LEU A 128 -22.19 2.73 0.11
N THR A 129 -21.14 2.28 -0.59
CA THR A 129 -21.30 1.34 -1.71
C THR A 129 -21.79 -0.03 -1.26
N ALA A 130 -21.35 -0.53 -0.11
CA ALA A 130 -21.82 -1.81 0.43
C ALA A 130 -23.32 -1.78 0.74
N ILE A 131 -23.78 -0.69 1.37
CA ILE A 131 -25.19 -0.45 1.71
C ILE A 131 -26.03 -0.29 0.43
N LEU A 132 -25.63 0.60 -0.48
CA LEU A 132 -26.42 0.95 -1.67
C LEU A 132 -26.55 -0.21 -2.66
N THR A 133 -25.50 -1.00 -2.82
CA THR A 133 -25.52 -2.11 -3.80
C THR A 133 -26.04 -3.42 -3.19
N GLY A 134 -26.30 -3.45 -1.88
CA GLY A 134 -26.69 -4.67 -1.18
C GLY A 134 -25.60 -5.75 -1.29
N SER A 135 -24.33 -5.37 -1.10
CA SER A 135 -23.19 -6.29 -1.26
C SER A 135 -23.34 -7.53 -0.38
N VAL A 136 -23.83 -7.39 0.85
CA VAL A 136 -24.10 -8.52 1.76
C VAL A 136 -25.14 -9.47 1.16
N SER A 137 -26.21 -8.94 0.59
CA SER A 137 -27.26 -9.73 -0.09
C SER A 137 -26.74 -10.42 -1.35
N ALA A 138 -25.80 -9.79 -2.07
CA ALA A 138 -25.17 -10.37 -3.26
C ALA A 138 -24.44 -11.68 -2.97
N TYR A 139 -23.87 -11.84 -1.77
CA TYR A 139 -23.24 -13.09 -1.33
C TYR A 139 -24.24 -14.12 -0.78
N GLY A 140 -25.56 -13.88 -0.86
CA GLY A 140 -26.58 -14.79 -0.35
C GLY A 140 -26.70 -14.80 1.18
N ALA A 141 -26.15 -13.79 1.87
CA ALA A 141 -26.04 -13.78 3.34
C ALA A 141 -27.38 -13.68 4.10
N GLY A 142 -28.50 -13.47 3.39
CA GLY A 142 -29.86 -13.46 3.96
C GLY A 142 -30.45 -14.85 4.22
N SER A 143 -29.87 -15.92 3.66
CA SER A 143 -30.38 -17.29 3.80
C SER A 143 -29.39 -18.15 4.59
N VAL A 144 -29.62 -18.29 5.90
CA VAL A 144 -29.22 -19.41 6.80
C VAL A 144 -27.72 -19.77 6.97
N VAL A 145 -26.77 -19.35 6.12
CA VAL A 145 -25.39 -19.94 6.11
C VAL A 145 -24.32 -19.11 6.86
N THR A 146 -24.64 -17.92 7.37
CA THR A 146 -23.58 -16.97 7.80
C THR A 146 -23.26 -16.93 9.30
N LYS A 147 -23.88 -17.79 10.12
CA LYS A 147 -23.53 -17.92 11.55
C LYS A 147 -22.34 -18.86 11.79
N ASP A 148 -22.10 -19.82 10.90
CA ASP A 148 -21.18 -20.94 11.18
C ASP A 148 -19.89 -20.99 10.35
N LEU A 149 -19.72 -20.10 9.36
CA LEU A 149 -18.49 -20.09 8.51
C LEU A 149 -17.21 -19.64 9.25
N PHE A 150 -17.33 -19.19 10.50
CA PHE A 150 -16.20 -18.94 11.39
C PHE A 150 -16.56 -19.40 12.80
N THR A 151 -17.03 -20.64 12.97
CA THR A 151 -16.89 -21.31 14.27
C THR A 151 -15.41 -21.61 14.43
N PRO A 152 -14.70 -20.94 15.35
CA PRO A 152 -13.29 -21.18 15.54
C PRO A 152 -13.12 -22.61 16.02
N ASP A 153 -12.52 -23.45 15.17
CA ASP A 153 -11.99 -24.71 15.63
C ASP A 153 -10.95 -24.37 16.70
N LYS A 154 -11.01 -25.00 17.88
CA LYS A 154 -9.98 -24.84 18.93
C LYS A 154 -8.59 -25.17 18.39
N ASN A 155 -8.51 -25.89 17.28
CA ASN A 155 -7.27 -26.20 16.58
C ASN A 155 -6.75 -25.03 15.72
N LEU A 156 -7.59 -24.09 15.26
CA LEU A 156 -7.18 -22.96 14.42
C LEU A 156 -6.13 -22.08 15.12
N LEU A 157 -6.38 -21.72 16.39
CA LEU A 157 -5.45 -20.91 17.16
C LEU A 157 -4.13 -21.66 17.45
N LYS A 158 -4.20 -22.97 17.70
CA LYS A 158 -3.01 -23.81 17.90
C LYS A 158 -2.18 -23.91 16.62
N SER A 159 -2.83 -24.16 15.48
CA SER A 159 -2.18 -24.18 14.17
C SER A 159 -1.57 -22.82 13.83
N PHE A 160 -2.28 -21.72 14.10
CA PHE A 160 -1.75 -20.36 13.94
C PHE A 160 -0.44 -20.18 14.70
N VAL A 161 -0.44 -20.47 16.01
CA VAL A 161 0.75 -20.35 16.85
C VAL A 161 1.89 -21.22 16.31
N SER A 162 1.61 -22.46 15.90
CA SER A 162 2.62 -23.34 15.32
C SER A 162 3.24 -22.79 14.03
N PHE A 163 2.42 -22.21 13.14
CA PHE A 163 2.90 -21.67 11.86
C PHE A 163 3.57 -20.30 11.99
N THR A 164 3.19 -19.46 12.96
CA THR A 164 3.75 -18.12 13.13
C THR A 164 4.97 -18.07 14.04
N THR A 165 5.08 -18.96 15.03
CA THR A 165 6.17 -18.93 16.03
C THR A 165 7.57 -19.01 15.41
N PRO A 166 7.86 -19.92 14.46
CA PRO A 166 9.19 -19.99 13.84
C PRO A 166 9.55 -18.72 13.08
N ALA A 167 8.58 -18.15 12.35
CA ALA A 167 8.77 -16.90 11.62
C ALA A 167 9.03 -15.72 12.56
N ILE A 168 8.26 -15.60 13.65
CA ILE A 168 8.44 -14.55 14.65
C ILE A 168 9.80 -14.69 15.35
N MET A 169 10.18 -15.90 15.77
CA MET A 169 11.49 -16.16 16.41
C MET A 169 12.65 -15.84 15.49
N SER A 170 12.57 -16.24 14.22
CA SER A 170 13.59 -15.91 13.22
C SER A 170 13.72 -14.40 13.01
N LEU A 171 12.59 -13.69 12.90
CA LEU A 171 12.60 -12.24 12.73
C LEU A 171 13.11 -11.51 13.98
N LEU A 172 12.74 -11.94 15.19
CA LEU A 172 13.28 -11.38 16.43
C LEU A 172 14.79 -11.62 16.56
N GLY A 173 15.28 -12.79 16.15
CA GLY A 173 16.71 -13.08 16.07
C GLY A 173 17.44 -12.11 15.13
N ILE A 174 16.88 -11.85 13.95
CA ILE A 174 17.43 -10.86 13.00
C ILE A 174 17.41 -9.45 13.62
N VAL A 175 16.33 -9.06 14.28
CA VAL A 175 16.24 -7.77 14.98
C VAL A 175 17.32 -7.67 16.06
N GLY A 176 17.46 -8.68 16.94
CA GLY A 176 18.48 -8.71 17.99
C GLY A 176 19.90 -8.64 17.41
N ALA A 177 20.19 -9.42 16.37
CA ALA A 177 21.47 -9.36 15.66
C ALA A 177 21.73 -7.97 15.06
N SER A 178 20.68 -7.30 14.56
CA SER A 178 20.79 -5.94 14.00
C SER A 178 21.06 -4.87 15.06
N PHE A 179 20.75 -5.12 16.33
CA PHE A 179 21.15 -4.25 17.44
C PHE A 179 22.59 -4.50 17.89
N ALA A 180 23.09 -5.74 17.73
CA ALA A 180 24.45 -6.12 18.10
C ALA A 180 25.49 -5.70 17.04
N LEU A 181 25.06 -5.58 15.78
CA LEU A 181 25.88 -5.05 14.69
C LEU A 181 25.90 -3.52 14.77
N ASP A 182 27.10 -2.93 14.71
CA ASP A 182 27.29 -1.49 14.68
C ASP A 182 26.57 -0.86 13.47
N ALA A 183 26.14 0.40 13.59
CA ALA A 183 25.23 1.10 12.67
C ALA A 183 25.76 1.25 11.23
N ASN A 184 26.99 0.80 10.97
CA ASN A 184 27.64 0.78 9.67
C ASN A 184 27.59 -0.60 9.00
N VAL A 185 26.37 -1.16 8.91
CA VAL A 185 26.12 -2.44 8.23
C VAL A 185 26.50 -2.30 6.74
N SER A 186 27.42 -3.14 6.26
CA SER A 186 27.83 -3.16 4.85
C SER A 186 26.63 -3.37 3.92
N LYS A 187 26.59 -2.63 2.81
CA LYS A 187 25.58 -2.77 1.75
C LYS A 187 25.34 -4.23 1.33
N LYS A 188 26.38 -5.08 1.38
CA LYS A 188 26.29 -6.53 1.10
C LYS A 188 25.36 -7.26 2.07
N VAL A 189 25.39 -6.94 3.36
CA VAL A 189 24.53 -7.59 4.38
C VAL A 189 23.08 -7.17 4.19
N HIS A 190 22.82 -5.88 3.93
CA HIS A 190 21.46 -5.41 3.60
C HIS A 190 20.92 -6.10 2.35
N ASP A 191 21.70 -6.17 1.27
CA ASP A 191 21.27 -6.78 0.01
C ASP A 191 21.05 -8.31 0.10
N PHE A 192 21.65 -8.96 1.09
CA PHE A 192 21.43 -10.38 1.39
C PHE A 192 20.24 -10.61 2.34
N ALA A 193 20.14 -9.82 3.43
CA ALA A 193 19.10 -9.95 4.45
C ALA A 193 17.73 -9.44 3.99
N SER A 194 17.68 -8.42 3.15
CA SER A 194 16.45 -7.79 2.68
C SER A 194 15.43 -8.76 2.05
N PRO A 195 15.80 -9.69 1.14
CA PRO A 195 14.86 -10.68 0.63
C PRO A 195 14.43 -11.73 1.68
N ILE A 196 15.30 -12.08 2.63
CA ILE A 196 14.97 -13.06 3.68
C ILE A 196 13.93 -12.49 4.64
N ILE A 197 14.18 -11.27 5.13
CA ILE A 197 13.22 -10.49 5.94
C ILE A 197 11.92 -10.33 5.15
N GLY A 198 12.04 -10.10 3.85
CA GLY A 198 10.90 -9.93 2.98
C GLY A 198 9.99 -11.14 2.87
N SER A 199 10.56 -12.30 2.56
CA SER A 199 9.81 -13.57 2.52
C SER A 199 9.20 -13.91 3.88
N ALA A 200 9.95 -13.76 4.97
CA ALA A 200 9.47 -14.10 6.32
C ALA A 200 8.32 -13.18 6.76
N THR A 201 8.44 -11.88 6.52
CA THR A 201 7.38 -10.91 6.83
C THR A 201 6.16 -11.08 5.92
N GLY A 202 6.35 -11.40 4.63
CA GLY A 202 5.26 -11.71 3.69
C GLY A 202 4.48 -12.97 4.08
N TYR A 203 5.19 -14.01 4.50
CA TYR A 203 4.59 -15.24 5.03
C TYR A 203 3.76 -14.95 6.29
N LEU A 204 4.34 -14.25 7.27
CA LEU A 204 3.63 -13.90 8.50
C LEU A 204 2.41 -13.01 8.22
N PHE A 205 2.52 -12.09 7.25
CA PHE A 205 1.42 -11.24 6.82
C PHE A 205 0.27 -12.06 6.22
N ALA A 206 0.57 -13.04 5.34
CA ALA A 206 -0.43 -13.92 4.75
C ALA A 206 -1.16 -14.76 5.81
N ILE A 207 -0.42 -15.41 6.71
CA ILE A 207 -1.02 -16.19 7.81
C ILE A 207 -1.91 -15.30 8.70
N GLY A 208 -1.44 -14.09 9.01
CA GLY A 208 -2.21 -13.10 9.76
C GLY A 208 -3.52 -12.70 9.06
N LEU A 209 -3.51 -12.49 7.74
CA LEU A 209 -4.72 -12.18 6.96
C LEU A 209 -5.73 -13.34 6.97
N GLY A 210 -5.26 -14.58 6.87
CA GLY A 210 -6.12 -15.77 6.90
C GLY A 210 -6.80 -15.96 8.26
N VAL A 211 -6.04 -15.86 9.35
CA VAL A 211 -6.58 -16.01 10.71
C VAL A 211 -7.45 -14.83 11.13
N ALA A 212 -7.14 -13.61 10.67
CA ALA A 212 -8.01 -12.45 10.85
C ALA A 212 -9.35 -12.56 10.10
N GLY A 213 -9.53 -13.58 9.24
CA GLY A 213 -10.75 -13.76 8.45
C GLY A 213 -10.88 -12.80 7.27
N MET A 214 -9.85 -11.99 6.98
CA MET A 214 -9.91 -10.97 5.93
C MET A 214 -9.88 -11.56 4.51
N THR A 215 -9.42 -12.80 4.36
CA THR A 215 -9.49 -13.60 3.12
C THR A 215 -10.92 -13.93 2.71
N ASN A 216 -11.89 -13.79 3.62
CA ASN A 216 -13.31 -13.95 3.33
C ASN A 216 -13.96 -12.59 2.97
N PRO A 217 -14.39 -12.37 1.72
CA PRO A 217 -15.02 -11.12 1.32
C PRO A 217 -16.34 -10.86 2.06
N VAL A 218 -17.05 -11.91 2.50
CA VAL A 218 -18.31 -11.80 3.25
C VAL A 218 -18.09 -11.13 4.61
N GLN A 219 -16.99 -11.45 5.31
CA GLN A 219 -16.68 -10.79 6.59
C GLN A 219 -16.41 -9.30 6.40
N VAL A 220 -15.75 -8.96 5.30
CA VAL A 220 -15.42 -7.59 4.95
C VAL A 220 -16.68 -6.76 4.64
N VAL A 221 -17.58 -7.25 3.79
CA VAL A 221 -18.82 -6.52 3.48
C VAL A 221 -19.77 -6.45 4.67
N ARG A 222 -19.77 -7.46 5.56
CA ARG A 222 -20.55 -7.42 6.81
C ARG A 222 -20.01 -6.41 7.81
N PHE A 223 -18.73 -6.07 7.75
CA PHE A 223 -18.19 -4.97 8.56
C PHE A 223 -18.62 -3.61 8.01
N LEU A 224 -18.67 -3.47 6.68
CA LEU A 224 -19.03 -2.22 6.00
C LEU A 224 -20.51 -1.87 6.06
N ASP A 225 -21.38 -2.87 5.96
CA ASP A 225 -22.82 -2.68 6.03
C ASP A 225 -23.32 -2.83 7.47
N PHE A 226 -23.12 -1.78 8.26
CA PHE A 226 -23.58 -1.69 9.65
C PHE A 226 -25.09 -1.54 9.81
N THR A 227 -25.83 -1.36 8.71
CA THR A 227 -27.29 -1.20 8.72
C THR A 227 -28.02 -2.53 8.85
N LYS A 228 -27.34 -3.66 8.61
CA LYS A 228 -27.92 -5.00 8.62
C LYS A 228 -27.72 -5.70 9.97
N PRO A 229 -28.66 -6.57 10.37
CA PRO A 229 -28.59 -7.29 11.66
C PRO A 229 -27.40 -8.27 11.74
N TYR A 230 -26.76 -8.60 10.62
CA TYR A 230 -25.61 -9.50 10.55
C TYR A 230 -24.26 -8.78 10.61
N TRP A 231 -24.24 -7.50 11.01
CA TRP A 231 -23.02 -6.71 11.14
C TRP A 231 -22.00 -7.37 12.08
N ASN A 232 -20.73 -7.33 11.69
CA ASN A 232 -19.65 -7.94 12.48
C ASN A 232 -18.47 -6.95 12.67
N PRO A 233 -18.17 -6.52 13.91
CA PRO A 233 -17.08 -5.58 14.19
C PRO A 233 -15.67 -6.19 14.21
N SER A 234 -15.48 -7.49 13.93
CA SER A 234 -14.16 -8.15 14.02
C SER A 234 -13.03 -7.42 13.28
N LEU A 235 -13.30 -6.83 12.11
CA LEU A 235 -12.30 -6.07 11.35
C LEU A 235 -11.76 -4.84 12.09
N ALA A 236 -12.57 -4.20 12.94
CA ALA A 236 -12.11 -3.10 13.79
C ALA A 236 -11.04 -3.56 14.78
N PHE A 237 -11.19 -4.76 15.34
CA PHE A 237 -10.21 -5.35 16.25
C PHE A 237 -8.91 -5.72 15.53
N VAL A 238 -8.99 -6.23 14.29
CA VAL A 238 -7.81 -6.49 13.44
C VAL A 238 -7.02 -5.20 13.22
N MET A 239 -7.71 -4.12 12.83
CA MET A 239 -7.08 -2.83 12.59
C MET A 239 -6.50 -2.26 13.90
N GLY A 240 -7.26 -2.30 15.00
CA GLY A 240 -6.82 -1.81 16.30
C GLY A 240 -5.55 -2.50 16.81
N SER A 241 -5.48 -3.83 16.78
CA SER A 241 -4.30 -4.55 17.24
C SER A 241 -3.08 -4.34 16.32
N ALA A 242 -3.29 -4.30 15.00
CA ALA A 242 -2.23 -3.98 14.05
C ALA A 242 -1.68 -2.55 14.25
N LEU A 243 -2.56 -1.58 14.53
CA LEU A 243 -2.19 -0.20 14.79
C LEU A 243 -1.37 -0.04 16.06
N ILE A 244 -1.71 -0.75 17.15
CA ILE A 244 -0.94 -0.68 18.41
C ILE A 244 0.52 -1.09 18.17
N VAL A 245 0.74 -2.18 17.45
CA VAL A 245 2.10 -2.66 17.13
C VAL A 245 2.81 -1.69 16.16
N SER A 246 2.10 -1.21 15.15
CA SER A 246 2.67 -0.27 14.17
C SER A 246 3.04 1.07 14.81
N LEU A 247 2.19 1.64 15.65
CA LEU A 247 2.44 2.86 16.43
C LEU A 247 3.67 2.69 17.33
N SER A 248 3.81 1.55 17.98
CA SER A 248 4.96 1.24 18.83
C SER A 248 6.26 1.23 18.01
N ALA A 249 6.25 0.62 16.82
CA ALA A 249 7.40 0.55 15.93
C ALA A 249 7.80 1.92 15.35
N PHE A 250 6.82 2.71 14.91
CA PHE A 250 7.08 4.05 14.38
C PHE A 250 7.44 5.06 15.48
N SER A 251 6.92 4.89 16.70
CA SER A 251 7.36 5.65 17.87
C SER A 251 8.83 5.36 18.20
N PHE A 252 9.22 4.08 18.15
CA PHE A 252 10.63 3.68 18.29
C PHE A 252 11.53 4.30 17.21
N LEU A 253 11.12 4.22 15.93
CA LEU A 253 11.85 4.86 14.83
C LEU A 253 11.95 6.38 14.99
N ARG A 254 10.90 7.04 15.47
CA ARG A 254 10.91 8.50 15.73
C ARG A 254 11.94 8.87 16.80
N LYS A 255 12.07 8.07 17.87
CA LYS A 255 13.13 8.24 18.88
C LYS A 255 14.53 8.07 18.29
N ARG A 256 14.68 7.23 17.26
CA ARG A 256 15.91 7.00 16.47
C ARG A 256 16.08 7.98 15.30
N LYS A 257 15.38 9.13 15.28
CA LYS A 257 15.41 10.11 14.17
C LYS A 257 15.13 9.49 12.78
N ASN A 258 14.24 8.50 12.73
CA ASN A 258 13.85 7.75 11.53
C ASN A 258 14.98 6.98 10.82
N GLN A 259 16.08 6.66 11.53
CA GLN A 259 17.12 5.79 10.99
C GLN A 259 16.73 4.32 11.19
N PRO A 260 16.52 3.55 10.10
CA PRO A 260 16.29 2.12 10.22
C PRO A 260 17.59 1.38 10.57
N LEU A 261 17.47 0.18 11.17
CA LEU A 261 18.62 -0.56 11.71
C LEU A 261 19.54 -1.14 10.63
N LEU A 262 19.01 -1.53 9.48
CA LEU A 262 19.74 -2.26 8.46
C LEU A 262 19.97 -1.46 7.17
N SER A 263 19.39 -0.26 7.06
CA SER A 263 19.47 0.57 5.85
C SER A 263 19.96 1.98 6.19
N SER A 264 20.78 2.56 5.32
CA SER A 264 21.24 3.95 5.45
C SER A 264 20.25 4.99 4.88
N GLN A 265 19.20 4.54 4.17
CA GLN A 265 18.21 5.41 3.55
C GLN A 265 16.81 5.08 4.07
N CYS A 266 16.18 6.06 4.72
CA CYS A 266 14.79 5.98 5.13
C CYS A 266 13.90 6.39 3.94
N TYR A 267 13.16 5.44 3.36
CA TYR A 267 12.23 5.71 2.25
C TYR A 267 10.81 6.06 2.75
N ILE A 268 10.68 6.54 3.99
CA ILE A 268 9.38 6.88 4.59
C ILE A 268 9.06 8.33 4.22
N PRO A 269 8.04 8.59 3.36
CA PRO A 269 7.67 9.96 3.02
C PRO A 269 7.16 10.68 4.27
N CYS A 270 7.82 11.79 4.63
CA CYS A 270 7.59 12.45 5.92
C CYS A 270 6.48 13.52 5.88
N VAL A 271 6.14 14.07 4.71
CA VAL A 271 5.00 14.99 4.56
C VAL A 271 4.46 14.83 3.15
N ALA A 272 3.16 14.66 3.01
CA ALA A 272 2.51 14.73 1.71
C ALA A 272 1.21 15.49 1.91
N GLU A 273 0.98 16.48 1.06
CA GLU A 273 -0.22 17.30 1.09
C GLU A 273 -1.46 16.47 0.77
N ILE A 274 -2.62 16.98 1.16
CA ILE A 274 -3.90 16.38 0.81
C ILE A 274 -4.23 16.84 -0.60
N ASP A 275 -4.04 15.95 -1.56
CA ASP A 275 -4.30 16.19 -2.97
C ASP A 275 -5.63 15.58 -3.41
N LYS A 276 -6.20 16.11 -4.51
CA LYS A 276 -7.46 15.62 -5.08
C LYS A 276 -7.36 14.14 -5.48
N ASN A 277 -6.19 13.71 -5.96
CA ASN A 277 -5.95 12.32 -6.34
C ASN A 277 -6.07 11.37 -5.15
N LEU A 278 -5.63 11.77 -3.95
CA LEU A 278 -5.83 10.99 -2.73
C LEU A 278 -7.30 10.79 -2.40
N ILE A 279 -8.10 11.86 -2.47
CA ILE A 279 -9.52 11.80 -2.14
C ILE A 279 -10.27 10.96 -3.18
N ILE A 280 -10.05 11.21 -4.47
CA ILE A 280 -10.71 10.46 -5.55
C ILE A 280 -10.27 9.00 -5.54
N GLY A 281 -8.96 8.74 -5.40
CA GLY A 281 -8.42 7.39 -5.33
C GLY A 281 -8.93 6.62 -4.11
N GLY A 282 -8.98 7.28 -2.95
CA GLY A 282 -9.58 6.73 -1.73
C GLY A 282 -11.05 6.38 -1.91
N ALA A 283 -11.83 7.27 -2.53
CA ALA A 283 -13.24 7.02 -2.82
C ALA A 283 -13.42 5.84 -3.78
N LEU A 284 -12.69 5.80 -4.91
CA LEU A 284 -12.76 4.69 -5.87
C LEU A 284 -12.34 3.35 -5.24
N PHE A 285 -11.26 3.36 -4.45
CA PHE A 285 -10.83 2.19 -3.70
C PHE A 285 -11.91 1.73 -2.71
N GLY A 286 -12.47 2.67 -1.93
CA GLY A 286 -13.55 2.39 -1.00
C GLY A 286 -14.77 1.80 -1.70
N ALA A 287 -15.21 2.40 -2.79
CA ALA A 287 -16.34 1.91 -3.58
C ALA A 287 -16.10 0.47 -4.11
N GLY A 288 -14.94 0.20 -4.72
CA GLY A 288 -14.61 -1.14 -5.18
C GLY A 288 -14.51 -2.17 -4.04
N TRP A 289 -13.94 -1.76 -2.91
CA TRP A 289 -13.84 -2.57 -1.70
C TRP A 289 -15.23 -2.87 -1.09
N GLY A 290 -16.15 -1.90 -1.08
CA GLY A 290 -17.53 -2.09 -0.64
C GLY A 290 -18.37 -2.93 -1.62
N LEU A 291 -18.07 -2.87 -2.91
CA LEU A 291 -18.80 -3.60 -3.95
C LEU A 291 -18.53 -5.12 -3.92
N GLY A 292 -17.27 -5.51 -3.64
CA GLY A 292 -16.84 -6.91 -3.69
C GLY A 292 -16.20 -7.45 -2.40
N GLY A 293 -15.97 -6.64 -1.37
CA GLY A 293 -15.30 -7.10 -0.14
C GLY A 293 -13.84 -7.51 -0.33
N PHE A 294 -13.25 -7.29 -1.50
CA PHE A 294 -11.87 -7.66 -1.81
C PHE A 294 -10.92 -6.49 -1.59
N CYS A 295 -9.95 -6.71 -0.70
CA CYS A 295 -8.83 -5.80 -0.49
C CYS A 295 -7.58 -6.40 -1.17
N PRO A 296 -6.65 -5.60 -1.72
CA PRO A 296 -5.50 -6.11 -2.48
C PRO A 296 -4.70 -7.21 -1.75
N GLY A 297 -4.54 -7.09 -0.43
CA GLY A 297 -3.81 -8.07 0.36
C GLY A 297 -4.49 -9.44 0.46
N PRO A 298 -5.66 -9.51 1.12
CA PRO A 298 -6.43 -10.75 1.18
C PRO A 298 -6.74 -11.34 -0.19
N MET A 299 -6.97 -10.50 -1.20
CA MET A 299 -7.24 -10.95 -2.57
C MET A 299 -6.05 -11.70 -3.18
N LEU A 300 -4.82 -11.20 -3.02
CA LEU A 300 -3.63 -11.92 -3.48
C LEU A 300 -3.42 -13.23 -2.70
N VAL A 301 -3.65 -13.23 -1.38
CA VAL A 301 -3.58 -14.45 -0.58
C VAL A 301 -4.60 -15.48 -1.07
N SER A 302 -5.86 -15.08 -1.24
CA SER A 302 -6.94 -15.96 -1.74
C SER A 302 -6.64 -16.49 -3.15
N PHE A 303 -6.06 -15.66 -4.03
CA PHE A 303 -5.62 -16.08 -5.36
C PHE A 303 -4.51 -17.13 -5.30
N PHE A 304 -3.47 -16.94 -4.48
CA PHE A 304 -2.39 -17.93 -4.34
C PHE A 304 -2.84 -19.21 -3.60
N SER A 305 -3.80 -19.08 -2.67
CA SER A 305 -4.40 -20.23 -1.99
C SER A 305 -5.24 -21.07 -2.96
N ARG A 306 -6.12 -20.45 -3.75
CA ARG A 306 -6.99 -21.14 -4.71
C ARG A 306 -6.99 -20.42 -6.06
N PRO A 307 -5.97 -20.65 -6.90
CA PRO A 307 -5.90 -20.06 -8.23
C PRO A 307 -6.94 -20.64 -9.19
N GLU A 308 -7.49 -21.82 -8.91
CA GLU A 308 -8.53 -22.47 -9.72
C GLU A 308 -9.91 -21.79 -9.65
N GLU A 309 -10.16 -20.97 -8.63
CA GLU A 309 -11.45 -20.32 -8.41
C GLU A 309 -11.62 -19.13 -9.36
N GLN A 310 -12.63 -19.19 -10.24
CA GLN A 310 -12.91 -18.15 -11.24
C GLN A 310 -13.08 -16.76 -10.61
N ALA A 311 -13.74 -16.67 -9.44
CA ALA A 311 -13.91 -15.41 -8.73
C ALA A 311 -12.57 -14.75 -8.38
N ASN A 312 -11.60 -15.53 -7.88
CA ASN A 312 -10.27 -15.02 -7.52
C ASN A 312 -9.50 -14.56 -8.76
N GLN A 313 -9.61 -15.29 -9.87
CA GLN A 313 -8.97 -14.93 -11.13
C GLN A 313 -9.53 -13.62 -11.69
N VAL A 314 -10.86 -13.48 -11.73
CA VAL A 314 -11.54 -12.30 -12.29
C VAL A 314 -11.22 -11.06 -11.49
N VAL A 315 -11.35 -11.09 -10.15
CA VAL A 315 -11.08 -9.92 -9.31
C VAL A 315 -9.59 -9.56 -9.37
N THR A 316 -8.70 -10.55 -9.28
CA THR A 316 -7.24 -10.30 -9.31
C THR A 316 -6.80 -9.75 -10.66
N GLY A 317 -7.27 -10.34 -11.76
CA GLY A 317 -7.01 -9.86 -13.12
C GLY A 317 -7.52 -8.44 -13.32
N ALA A 318 -8.76 -8.16 -12.94
CA ALA A 318 -9.33 -6.83 -13.04
C ALA A 318 -8.57 -5.79 -12.19
N MET A 319 -8.11 -6.16 -10.99
CA MET A 319 -7.28 -5.31 -10.15
C MET A 319 -5.93 -4.98 -10.81
N LEU A 320 -5.26 -5.98 -11.39
CA LEU A 320 -4.00 -5.75 -12.09
C LEU A 320 -4.19 -4.87 -13.32
N ILE A 321 -5.28 -5.08 -14.07
CA ILE A 321 -5.66 -4.24 -15.22
C ILE A 321 -5.91 -2.80 -14.75
N GLY A 322 -6.73 -2.59 -13.72
CA GLY A 322 -6.99 -1.24 -13.18
C GLY A 322 -5.72 -0.53 -12.71
N ALA A 323 -4.80 -1.25 -12.06
CA ALA A 323 -3.52 -0.71 -11.62
C ALA A 323 -2.55 -0.42 -12.78
N PHE A 324 -2.63 -1.18 -13.87
CA PHE A 324 -1.87 -0.97 -15.09
C PHE A 324 -2.39 0.22 -15.90
N LEU A 325 -3.71 0.32 -16.05
CA LEU A 325 -4.37 1.45 -16.74
C LEU A 325 -3.97 2.79 -16.11
N TYR A 326 -3.99 2.88 -14.78
CA TYR A 326 -3.54 4.09 -14.10
C TYR A 326 -2.08 4.43 -14.40
N GLN A 327 -1.19 3.44 -14.43
CA GLN A 327 0.23 3.68 -14.73
C GLN A 327 0.45 4.18 -16.16
N GLN A 328 -0.31 3.67 -17.13
CA GLN A 328 -0.24 4.18 -18.50
C GLN A 328 -0.72 5.63 -18.57
N MET A 329 -1.82 5.96 -17.89
CA MET A 329 -2.34 7.33 -17.81
C MET A 329 -1.33 8.29 -17.17
N GLU A 330 -0.70 7.90 -16.06
CA GLU A 330 0.30 8.73 -15.39
C GLU A 330 1.52 8.97 -16.28
N LYS A 331 2.03 7.91 -16.92
CA LYS A 331 3.17 8.01 -17.83
C LYS A 331 2.88 8.95 -19.00
N SER A 332 1.69 8.88 -19.59
CA SER A 332 1.27 9.80 -20.67
C SER A 332 1.16 11.25 -20.20
N ARG A 333 0.79 11.47 -18.93
CA ARG A 333 0.68 12.81 -18.34
C ARG A 333 2.06 13.43 -18.11
N GLU A 334 3.02 12.65 -17.60
CA GLU A 334 4.42 13.07 -17.43
C GLU A 334 5.06 13.45 -18.77
N THR A 335 4.92 12.61 -19.80
CA THR A 335 5.48 12.91 -21.13
C THR A 335 4.89 14.16 -21.75
N SER A 336 3.59 14.41 -21.55
CA SER A 336 2.91 15.60 -22.06
C SER A 336 3.39 16.87 -21.35
N HIS A 337 3.62 16.78 -20.04
CA HIS A 337 4.12 17.89 -19.23
C HIS A 337 5.58 18.23 -19.57
N ASP A 338 6.44 17.23 -19.78
CA ASP A 338 7.84 17.43 -20.16
C ASP A 338 7.95 18.04 -21.57
N THR A 339 7.10 17.61 -22.50
CA THR A 339 7.04 18.18 -23.86
C THR A 339 6.62 19.64 -23.83
N ALA A 340 5.55 19.97 -23.09
CA ALA A 340 5.08 21.35 -22.95
C ALA A 340 6.12 22.27 -22.29
N LYS A 341 6.83 21.78 -21.27
CA LYS A 341 7.89 22.54 -20.59
C LYS A 341 9.13 22.74 -21.48
N GLY A 342 9.46 21.74 -22.30
CA GLY A 342 10.52 21.83 -23.31
C GLY A 342 10.21 22.85 -24.42
N GLU A 343 8.95 22.91 -24.88
CA GLU A 343 8.51 23.92 -25.85
C GLU A 343 8.53 25.34 -25.29
N ASP A 344 8.12 25.53 -24.02
CA ASP A 344 8.11 26.85 -23.38
C ASP A 344 9.54 27.37 -23.17
N THR A 345 10.43 26.51 -22.68
CA THR A 345 11.87 26.83 -22.53
C THR A 345 12.49 27.22 -23.87
N ARG A 346 12.14 26.51 -24.96
CA ARG A 346 12.63 26.81 -26.32
C ARG A 346 12.07 28.12 -26.87
N ARG A 347 10.81 28.46 -26.58
CA ARG A 347 10.20 29.74 -26.96
C ARG A 347 10.82 30.91 -26.19
N GLU A 348 11.14 30.72 -24.92
CA GLU A 348 11.78 31.74 -24.08
C GLU A 348 13.23 32.00 -24.52
N THR A 349 14.02 30.97 -24.79
CA THR A 349 15.37 31.13 -25.36
C THR A 349 15.35 31.80 -26.73
N SER A 350 14.36 31.49 -27.58
CA SER A 350 14.22 32.14 -28.89
C SER A 350 13.92 33.65 -28.75
N ARG A 351 13.07 34.04 -27.80
CA ARG A 351 12.78 35.46 -27.53
C ARG A 351 13.97 36.22 -26.95
N LEU A 352 14.75 35.60 -26.07
CA LEU A 352 15.97 36.21 -25.51
C LEU A 352 17.01 36.47 -26.61
N ASN A 353 17.25 35.48 -27.48
CA ASN A 353 18.16 35.65 -28.62
C ASN A 353 17.66 36.71 -29.61
N GLU A 354 16.35 36.81 -29.83
CA GLU A 354 15.76 37.86 -30.68
C GLU A 354 15.89 39.25 -30.05
N SER A 355 15.78 39.36 -28.73
CA SER A 355 15.99 40.63 -28.00
C SER A 355 17.45 41.09 -27.96
N GLU A 356 18.42 40.17 -27.82
CA GLU A 356 19.85 40.48 -27.95
C GLU A 356 20.18 40.99 -29.37
N ASN A 357 19.68 40.29 -30.39
CA ASN A 357 19.92 40.64 -31.79
C ASN A 357 19.24 41.96 -32.19
N THR A 358 18.14 42.33 -31.51
CA THR A 358 17.49 43.64 -31.69
C THR A 358 18.27 44.75 -30.98
N SER A 359 18.84 44.49 -29.80
CA SER A 359 19.72 45.42 -29.08
C SER A 359 21.01 45.71 -29.87
N GLU A 360 21.64 44.67 -30.46
CA GLU A 360 22.81 44.82 -31.35
C GLU A 360 22.51 45.55 -32.67
N ARG A 361 21.27 45.48 -33.17
CA ARG A 361 20.85 46.28 -34.35
C ARG A 361 20.62 47.75 -34.02
N VAL A 362 20.13 48.06 -32.82
CA VAL A 362 19.93 49.45 -32.39
C VAL A 362 21.28 50.14 -32.12
N THR A 363 22.31 49.41 -31.68
CA THR A 363 23.68 49.97 -31.54
C THR A 363 24.41 50.16 -32.87
N SER A 364 24.05 49.43 -33.94
CA SER A 364 24.69 49.54 -35.26
C SER A 364 24.06 50.55 -36.22
N ASN A 365 22.79 50.94 -36.02
CA ASN A 365 22.11 51.97 -36.83
C ASN A 365 21.99 53.31 -36.09
N GLY A 366 23.14 53.94 -35.84
CA GLY A 366 23.26 55.40 -35.82
C GLY A 366 22.69 56.16 -34.60
N TYR A 367 23.47 56.22 -33.53
CA TYR A 367 23.89 57.49 -32.92
C TYR A 367 25.26 57.27 -32.27
N SER A 368 26.27 57.97 -32.75
CA SER A 368 27.57 58.08 -32.09
C SER A 368 27.38 58.70 -30.70
N VAL A 369 27.66 57.95 -29.64
CA VAL A 369 28.07 58.53 -28.37
C VAL A 369 29.49 58.09 -28.10
N GLN A 370 30.34 59.09 -27.96
CA GLN A 370 31.78 58.99 -27.77
C GLN A 370 32.15 58.00 -26.68
N LYS A 371 33.19 57.23 -27.00
CA LYS A 371 34.15 56.71 -26.06
C LYS A 371 34.65 57.86 -25.18
N VAL A 372 34.21 57.92 -23.92
CA VAL A 372 34.83 58.75 -22.89
C VAL A 372 35.63 57.81 -22.00
N ASP A 373 36.87 57.56 -22.41
CA ASP A 373 37.92 57.12 -21.51
C ASP A 373 38.46 58.37 -20.82
N SER A 374 38.07 58.61 -19.56
CA SER A 374 38.70 59.54 -18.62
C SER A 374 38.73 58.84 -17.26
N VAL A 375 39.85 58.25 -16.84
CA VAL A 375 40.89 58.88 -15.99
C VAL A 375 40.30 59.51 -14.73
N PHE A 376 40.58 58.87 -13.57
CA PHE A 376 40.69 59.33 -12.16
C PHE A 376 40.43 58.08 -11.30
N ASN A 377 41.44 57.34 -10.82
CA ASN A 377 42.36 57.62 -9.72
C ASN A 377 41.72 58.16 -8.44
N GLU A 378 42.02 57.44 -7.34
CA GLU A 378 42.04 57.84 -5.92
C GLU A 378 40.72 58.01 -5.13
N GLU A 379 40.62 57.13 -4.12
CA GLU A 379 40.49 57.40 -2.67
C GLU A 379 39.49 58.41 -2.08
N ASP A 380 38.89 57.91 -1.00
CA ASP A 380 38.44 58.56 0.25
C ASP A 380 37.07 59.24 0.40
N GLY A 381 36.42 58.81 1.50
CA GLY A 381 35.17 59.26 2.09
C GLY A 381 34.66 58.29 3.15
#